data_AF-A0A3E0QT22-F1
#
_entry.id   AF-A0A3E0QT22-F1
#
_cell.length_a   1.000
_cell.length_b   1.000
_cell.length_c   1.000
_cell.angle_alpha   90.00
_cell.angle_beta   90.00
_cell.angle_gamma   90.00
#
_symmetry.space_group_name_H-M   'P 1'
#
loop_
_entity.id
_entity.type
_entity.pdbx_description
1 polymer ?
#
loop_
_entity_poly.entity_id
_entity_poly.type
_entity_poly.pdbx_seq_one_letter_code
_entity_poly.pdbx_strand_id
1 'polypeptide(L)'
;MPDLSDLSIERTECPRCGAVWFNGQLFWATGAKGKEEDLAGLVCNMVNTPQCINPKKGVEGGDTWEKRQKFMETMDKKIKDGGQPGWDAGMSFGDS
;
A
#
# COMPACT_ATOMS: atom_id res chain seq x y z
N MET A 1 -35.86 -17.74 -12.46
CA MET A 1 -34.38 -17.81 -12.47
C MET A 1 -33.89 -16.38 -12.52
N PRO A 2 -33.07 -15.91 -11.56
CA PRO A 2 -32.49 -14.59 -11.64
C PRO A 2 -31.55 -14.53 -12.84
N ASP A 3 -31.67 -13.45 -13.63
CA ASP A 3 -30.84 -13.17 -14.78
C ASP A 3 -29.44 -12.77 -14.30
N LEU A 4 -28.44 -13.60 -14.60
CA LEU A 4 -27.05 -13.44 -14.15
C LEU A 4 -26.22 -12.58 -15.12
N SER A 5 -26.88 -11.93 -16.08
CA SER A 5 -26.24 -11.13 -17.14
C SER A 5 -25.44 -9.93 -16.61
N ASP A 6 -25.75 -9.47 -15.39
CA ASP A 6 -25.10 -8.31 -14.73
C ASP A 6 -23.90 -8.70 -13.85
N LEU A 7 -23.51 -9.98 -13.80
CA LEU A 7 -22.34 -10.46 -13.05
C LEU A 7 -21.11 -10.51 -13.95
N SER A 8 -20.47 -9.36 -14.18
CA SER A 8 -19.14 -9.28 -14.82
C SER A 8 -18.01 -9.20 -13.78
N ILE A 9 -16.85 -9.78 -14.11
CA ILE A 9 -15.63 -9.69 -13.32
C ILE A 9 -14.55 -9.06 -14.19
N GLU A 10 -13.98 -7.95 -13.73
CA GLU A 10 -12.91 -7.24 -14.40
C GLU A 10 -11.61 -7.37 -13.62
N ARG A 11 -10.54 -7.78 -14.31
CA ARG A 11 -9.19 -7.86 -13.76
C ARG A 11 -8.21 -7.21 -14.71
N THR A 12 -7.52 -6.19 -14.23
CA THR A 12 -6.46 -5.51 -14.97
C THR A 12 -5.19 -5.51 -14.14
N GLU A 13 -4.06 -5.88 -14.74
CA GLU A 13 -2.78 -5.97 -14.06
C GLU A 13 -1.76 -5.02 -14.66
N CYS A 14 -1.04 -4.30 -13.81
CA CYS A 14 0.03 -3.42 -14.25
C CYS A 14 1.29 -4.26 -14.58
N PRO A 15 1.78 -4.26 -15.83
CA PRO A 15 2.94 -5.06 -16.23
C PRO A 15 4.27 -4.57 -15.61
N ARG A 16 4.25 -3.49 -14.83
CA ARG A 16 5.44 -2.81 -14.30
C ARG A 16 5.60 -2.95 -12.80
N CYS A 17 4.52 -2.80 -12.03
CA CYS A 17 4.55 -3.00 -10.59
C CYS A 17 3.82 -4.27 -10.14
N GLY A 18 3.19 -5.02 -11.04
CA GLY A 18 2.45 -6.25 -10.73
C GLY A 18 1.16 -6.03 -9.92
N ALA A 19 0.79 -4.77 -9.67
CA ALA A 19 -0.46 -4.44 -8.99
C ALA A 19 -1.68 -4.81 -9.83
N VAL A 20 -2.74 -5.27 -9.18
CA VAL A 20 -3.96 -5.76 -9.82
C VAL A 20 -5.14 -4.90 -9.41
N TRP A 21 -5.93 -4.46 -10.37
CA TRP A 21 -7.24 -3.89 -10.17
C TRP A 21 -8.26 -4.97 -10.44
N PHE A 22 -9.00 -5.35 -9.41
CA PHE A 22 -10.07 -6.32 -9.48
C PHE A 22 -11.39 -5.62 -9.16
N ASN A 23 -12.29 -5.53 -10.14
CA ASN A 23 -13.54 -4.74 -10.06
C ASN A 23 -13.29 -3.32 -9.53
N GLY A 24 -12.27 -2.63 -10.06
CA GLY A 24 -11.88 -1.28 -9.65
C GLY A 24 -11.14 -1.18 -8.32
N GLN A 25 -11.05 -2.26 -7.53
CA GLN A 25 -10.28 -2.28 -6.28
C GLN A 25 -8.82 -2.63 -6.56
N LEU A 26 -7.91 -1.75 -6.12
CA LEU A 26 -6.48 -2.02 -6.14
C LEU A 26 -6.06 -3.05 -5.09
N PHE A 27 -5.24 -4.00 -5.53
CA PHE A 27 -4.45 -4.91 -4.73
C PHE A 27 -2.97 -4.79 -5.10
N TRP A 28 -2.10 -4.81 -4.09
CA TRP A 28 -0.66 -4.95 -4.27
C TRP A 28 -0.33 -6.25 -5.01
N ALA A 29 0.87 -6.34 -5.60
CA ALA A 29 1.35 -7.60 -6.21
C ALA A 29 1.37 -8.78 -5.22
N THR A 30 1.39 -8.50 -3.91
CA THR A 30 1.30 -9.49 -2.82
C THR A 30 -0.12 -9.96 -2.52
N GLY A 31 -1.15 -9.39 -3.17
CA GLY A 31 -2.56 -9.69 -2.91
C GLY A 31 -3.18 -8.91 -1.75
N ALA A 32 -2.40 -8.11 -1.02
CA ALA A 32 -2.94 -7.21 -0.01
C ALA A 32 -3.75 -6.07 -0.65
N LYS A 33 -4.80 -5.59 0.02
CA LYS A 33 -5.55 -4.41 -0.43
C LYS A 33 -4.67 -3.16 -0.39
N GLY A 34 -4.72 -2.33 -1.43
CA GLY A 34 -3.89 -1.13 -1.55
C GLY A 34 -4.68 0.15 -1.83
N LYS A 35 -3.97 1.28 -1.77
CA LYS A 35 -4.43 2.60 -2.23
C LYS A 35 -3.55 3.06 -3.38
N GLU A 36 -4.16 3.69 -4.37
CA GLU A 36 -3.50 4.05 -5.62
C GLU A 36 -2.43 5.13 -5.41
N GLU A 37 -2.69 6.08 -4.52
CA GLU A 37 -1.73 7.11 -4.12
C GLU A 37 -0.49 6.51 -3.41
N ASP A 38 -0.69 5.55 -2.50
CA ASP A 38 0.41 4.87 -1.80
C ASP A 38 1.25 4.05 -2.79
N LEU A 39 0.61 3.35 -3.73
CA LEU A 39 1.30 2.61 -4.78
C LEU A 39 2.08 3.55 -5.71
N ALA A 40 1.54 4.74 -5.99
CA ALA A 40 2.23 5.75 -6.77
C ALA A 40 3.51 6.24 -6.06
N GLY A 41 3.39 6.64 -4.79
CA GLY A 41 4.48 7.18 -4.00
C GLY A 41 5.58 6.18 -3.65
N LEU A 42 5.23 4.90 -3.46
CA LEU A 42 6.21 3.86 -3.09
C LEU A 42 6.84 3.13 -4.27
N VAL A 43 6.16 3.06 -5.43
CA VAL A 43 6.58 2.22 -6.56
C VAL A 43 6.46 2.95 -7.89
N CYS A 44 5.25 3.37 -8.32
CA CYS A 44 5.03 3.77 -9.71
C CYS A 44 5.80 5.04 -10.13
N ASN A 45 6.02 5.98 -9.21
CA ASN A 45 6.73 7.22 -9.52
C ASN A 45 8.25 6.99 -9.68
N MET A 46 8.79 5.94 -9.06
CA MET A 46 10.20 5.58 -9.19
C MET A 46 10.48 4.84 -10.50
N VAL A 47 9.46 4.22 -11.10
CA VAL A 47 9.58 3.47 -12.36
C VAL A 47 9.14 4.38 -13.52
N ASN A 48 10.09 5.01 -14.20
CA ASN A 48 9.79 5.88 -15.35
C ASN A 48 9.42 5.07 -16.60
N THR A 49 8.19 4.56 -16.66
CA THR A 49 7.68 3.76 -17.77
C THR A 49 6.30 4.21 -18.22
N PRO A 50 6.04 4.39 -19.52
CA PRO A 50 4.71 4.76 -20.01
C PRO A 50 3.67 3.63 -19.88
N GLN A 51 4.10 2.39 -19.58
CA GLN A 51 3.24 1.21 -19.48
C GLN A 51 2.56 1.04 -18.11
N CYS A 52 2.83 1.94 -17.16
CA CYS A 52 2.18 1.87 -15.85
C CYS A 52 0.75 2.40 -15.94
N ILE A 53 -0.21 1.57 -15.51
CA ILE A 53 -1.65 1.84 -15.61
C ILE A 53 -2.25 2.47 -14.33
N ASN A 54 -1.43 2.72 -13.31
CA ASN A 54 -1.93 3.33 -12.08
C ASN A 54 -2.46 4.74 -12.39
N PRO A 55 -3.75 5.05 -12.16
CA PRO A 55 -4.32 6.36 -12.46
C PRO A 55 -3.70 7.50 -11.62
N LYS A 56 -3.04 7.17 -10.50
CA LYS A 56 -2.35 8.14 -9.63
C LYS A 56 -0.86 8.26 -9.91
N LYS A 57 -0.35 7.67 -11.00
CA LYS A 57 1.07 7.84 -11.38
C LYS A 57 1.39 9.32 -11.58
N GLY A 58 2.49 9.78 -10.99
CA GLY A 58 2.94 11.17 -11.01
C GLY A 58 2.35 12.03 -9.89
N VAL A 59 1.38 11.51 -9.12
CA VAL A 59 0.89 12.19 -7.92
C VAL A 59 1.90 12.00 -6.79
N GLU A 60 2.34 13.10 -6.19
CA GLU A 60 3.14 13.09 -4.96
C GLU A 60 2.18 13.17 -3.75
N GLY A 61 1.90 12.01 -3.15
CA GLY A 61 0.96 11.88 -2.04
C GLY A 61 0.94 10.46 -1.48
N GLY A 62 0.02 10.19 -0.56
CA GLY A 62 -0.09 8.88 0.10
C GLY A 62 1.10 8.56 1.02
N ASP A 63 1.50 7.30 1.04
CA ASP A 63 2.78 6.84 1.55
C ASP A 63 3.91 7.05 0.53
N THR A 64 5.03 7.59 0.99
CA THR A 64 6.25 7.76 0.20
C THR A 64 7.47 7.26 0.98
N TRP A 65 8.60 7.08 0.30
CA TRP A 65 9.85 6.69 0.95
C TRP A 65 10.36 7.78 1.91
N GLU A 66 10.21 9.06 1.57
CA GLU A 66 10.60 10.18 2.43
C GLU A 66 9.78 10.21 3.73
N LYS A 67 8.47 9.97 3.62
CA LYS A 67 7.59 9.86 4.80
C LYS A 67 7.99 8.69 5.68
N ARG A 68 8.27 7.53 5.08
CA ARG A 68 8.71 6.32 5.80
C ARG A 68 10.08 6.51 6.45
N GLN A 69 11.01 7.19 5.79
CA GLN A 69 12.31 7.52 6.35
C GLN A 69 12.19 8.41 7.59
N LYS A 70 11.43 9.51 7.50
CA LYS A 70 11.17 10.40 8.66
C LYS A 70 10.53 9.66 9.83
N PHE A 71 9.62 8.73 9.53
CA PHE A 71 9.02 7.87 10.55
C PHE A 71 10.05 6.97 11.23
N MET A 72 10.94 6.33 10.45
CA MET A 72 12.02 5.50 11.00
C MET A 72 13.00 6.32 11.86
N GLU A 73 13.41 7.51 11.41
CA GLU A 73 14.28 8.41 12.17
C GLU A 73 13.64 8.83 13.51
N THR A 74 12.33 9.11 13.48
CA THR A 74 11.56 9.44 14.68
C THR A 74 11.50 8.26 15.65
N MET A 75 11.32 7.04 15.15
CA MET A 75 11.32 5.82 15.97
C MET A 75 12.70 5.53 16.57
N ASP A 76 13.76 5.63 15.75
CA ASP A 76 15.13 5.43 16.20
C ASP A 76 15.51 6.41 17.33
N LYS A 77 15.14 7.69 17.19
CA LYS A 77 15.33 8.68 18.25
C LYS A 77 14.60 8.28 19.54
N LYS A 78 13.32 7.91 19.45
CA LYS A 78 12.53 7.49 20.63
C LYS A 78 13.16 6.30 21.34
N ILE A 79 13.64 5.30 20.58
CA ILE A 79 14.31 4.12 21.14
C ILE A 79 15.61 4.53 21.86
N LYS A 80 16.43 5.39 21.25
CA LYS A 80 17.67 5.91 21.85
C LYS A 80 17.43 6.72 23.12
N ASP A 81 16.34 7.47 23.17
CA ASP A 81 15.91 8.26 24.33
C ASP A 81 15.26 7.38 25.43
N GLY A 82 15.30 6.04 25.28
CA GLY A 82 14.74 5.08 26.25
C GLY A 82 13.23 4.88 26.16
N GLY A 83 12.58 5.45 25.14
CA GLY A 83 11.16 5.24 24.86
C GLY A 83 10.91 3.87 24.23
N GLN A 84 9.94 3.14 24.77
CA GLN A 84 9.52 1.85 24.23
C GLN A 84 8.74 2.06 22.90
N PRO A 85 9.10 1.39 21.80
CA PRO A 85 8.25 1.34 20.62
C PRO A 85 6.96 0.61 20.98
N GLY A 86 5.78 1.17 20.65
CA GLY A 86 4.49 0.65 21.10
C GLY A 86 4.01 -0.64 20.44
N TRP A 87 4.85 -1.68 20.38
CA TRP A 87 4.45 -3.03 19.95
C TRP A 87 3.54 -3.70 20.99
N ASP A 88 3.61 -3.24 22.24
CA ASP A 88 2.84 -3.67 23.40
C ASP A 88 1.45 -3.02 23.51
N ALA A 89 1.04 -2.17 22.56
CA ALA A 89 -0.31 -1.59 22.52
C ALA A 89 -1.45 -2.58 22.17
N GLY A 90 -1.17 -3.89 22.13
CA GLY A 90 -2.15 -4.93 21.77
C GLY A 90 -1.82 -6.36 22.17
N MET A 91 -0.77 -6.61 22.97
CA MET A 91 -0.49 -7.94 23.52
C MET A 91 -0.70 -7.93 25.03
N SER A 92 -1.97 -7.98 25.46
CA SER A 92 -2.30 -8.55 26.77
C SER A 92 -2.00 -10.05 26.69
N PHE A 93 -0.76 -10.44 26.99
CA PHE A 93 -0.51 -11.78 27.49
C PHE A 93 -1.20 -11.83 28.85
N GLY A 94 -2.38 -12.44 28.88
CA GLY A 94 -3.14 -12.62 30.10
C GLY A 94 -2.27 -13.32 31.14
N ASP A 95 -2.01 -12.62 32.24
CA ASP A 95 -1.42 -13.22 33.43
C ASP A 95 -2.34 -14.35 33.91
N SER A 96 -1.76 -15.55 34.04
CA SER A 96 -2.41 -16.75 34.58
C SER A 96 -2.53 -16.71 36.09
#